data_AF-A0A9D7LIU1-F1
#
_entry.id   AF-A0A9D7LIU1-F1
#
_cell.length_a   1.000
_cell.length_b   1.000
_cell.length_c   1.000
_cell.angle_alpha   90.00
_cell.angle_beta   90.00
_cell.angle_gamma   90.00
#
_symmetry.space_group_name_H-M   'P 1'
#
loop_
_entity.id
_entity.type
_entity.pdbx_description
1 polymer ?
#
loop_
_entity_poly.entity_id
_entity_poly.type
_entity_poly.pdbx_seq_one_letter_code
_entity_poly.pdbx_strand_id
1 'polypeptide(L)'
;MSIDDAAFDRESIGDDLEVWSVDDETQLQPGDTLIDRGVDDVLDEGFSPPERPRGSLAYGTTAYEMSQHETIEQRILQEEPDPFSAYGAPDDESGERARVRERLGGIDPDGIYADEDFEGQAGRVRSGRLVARDEFGNLRFTTDVYAGDVGIDGGAASAEEAAMHIIDVTEDELA
;
A
#
# COMPACT_ATOMS: atom_id res chain seq x y z
N MET A 1 -44.22 25.35 28.17
CA MET A 1 -43.24 26.31 28.70
C MET A 1 -43.18 27.48 27.74
N SER A 2 -43.27 28.70 28.24
CA SER A 2 -43.27 29.93 27.42
C SER A 2 -41.87 30.24 26.89
N ILE A 3 -41.83 30.81 25.68
CA ILE A 3 -40.65 31.21 24.91
C ILE A 3 -39.84 32.35 25.59
N ASP A 4 -40.35 32.94 26.66
CA ASP A 4 -39.81 34.16 27.25
C ASP A 4 -38.76 33.96 28.37
N ASP A 5 -38.30 32.73 28.65
CA ASP A 5 -37.29 32.46 29.69
C ASP A 5 -35.90 32.07 29.14
N ALA A 6 -35.70 32.14 27.82
CA ALA A 6 -34.38 32.00 27.17
C ALA A 6 -33.52 33.27 27.35
N ALA A 7 -33.60 33.89 28.52
CA ALA A 7 -32.81 35.05 28.88
C ALA A 7 -31.37 34.61 29.16
N PHE A 8 -30.53 34.66 28.11
CA PHE A 8 -29.07 34.80 28.20
C PHE A 8 -28.37 33.85 29.18
N ASP A 9 -28.51 32.55 28.99
CA ASP A 9 -27.48 31.64 29.50
C ASP A 9 -26.30 31.71 28.52
N ARG A 10 -25.22 32.41 28.88
CA ARG A 10 -24.03 32.56 28.02
C ARG A 10 -23.28 31.24 27.83
N GLU A 11 -23.70 30.19 28.52
CA GLU A 11 -23.02 28.91 28.65
C GLU A 11 -23.54 27.85 27.65
N SER A 12 -24.58 28.12 26.85
CA SER A 12 -25.03 27.20 25.80
C SER A 12 -25.59 27.89 24.54
N ILE A 13 -25.26 27.33 23.37
CA ILE A 13 -25.80 27.64 22.05
C ILE A 13 -26.61 26.43 21.59
N GLY A 14 -27.91 26.60 21.42
CA GLY A 14 -28.75 25.54 20.86
C GLY A 14 -29.85 26.06 19.94
N ASP A 15 -30.31 25.18 19.04
CA ASP A 15 -31.53 25.30 18.25
C ASP A 15 -32.55 24.24 18.74
N ASP A 16 -33.76 24.23 18.17
CA ASP A 16 -34.90 23.36 18.55
C ASP A 16 -34.60 21.84 18.47
N LEU A 17 -33.43 21.45 17.94
CA LEU A 17 -32.99 20.06 17.79
C LEU A 17 -31.71 19.71 18.56
N GLU A 18 -30.83 20.67 18.88
CA GLU A 18 -29.53 20.41 19.51
C GLU A 18 -29.06 21.58 20.39
N VAL A 19 -28.42 21.28 21.52
CA VAL A 19 -27.84 22.25 22.46
C VAL A 19 -26.37 21.91 22.68
N TRP A 20 -25.50 22.88 22.39
CA TRP A 20 -24.05 22.85 22.57
C TRP A 20 -23.68 23.76 23.74
N SER A 21 -22.85 23.33 24.67
CA SER A 21 -22.28 24.25 25.66
C SER A 21 -21.28 25.19 24.97
N VAL A 22 -21.36 26.49 25.25
CA VAL A 22 -20.36 27.50 24.83
C VAL A 22 -19.16 27.47 25.75
N ASP A 23 -19.38 26.99 26.98
CA ASP A 23 -18.33 26.83 27.95
C ASP A 23 -17.60 25.50 27.71
N ASP A 24 -16.57 25.56 26.87
CA ASP A 24 -15.60 24.47 26.64
C ASP A 24 -14.63 24.30 27.84
N GLU A 25 -15.07 24.63 29.07
CA GLU A 25 -14.19 24.67 30.25
C GLU A 25 -13.76 23.27 30.73
N THR A 26 -14.36 22.19 30.21
CA THR A 26 -13.94 20.82 30.51
C THR A 26 -13.18 20.20 29.34
N GLN A 27 -11.91 19.85 29.57
CA GLN A 27 -11.18 18.97 28.67
C GLN A 27 -11.89 17.61 28.55
N LEU A 28 -11.85 17.00 27.35
CA LEU A 28 -12.43 15.68 27.11
C LEU A 28 -11.80 14.65 28.05
N GLN A 29 -12.65 13.93 28.78
CA GLN A 29 -12.20 12.99 29.80
C GLN A 29 -11.68 11.69 29.14
N PRO A 30 -10.92 10.85 29.87
CA PRO A 30 -10.45 9.57 29.35
C PRO A 30 -11.60 8.64 28.92
N GLY A 31 -12.78 8.78 29.53
CA GLY A 31 -13.99 8.05 29.11
C GLY A 31 -14.50 8.44 27.72
N ASP A 32 -14.24 9.68 27.29
CA ASP A 32 -14.68 10.20 26.00
C ASP A 32 -13.62 9.99 24.91
N THR A 33 -12.35 10.19 25.25
CA THR A 33 -11.22 10.04 24.31
C THR A 33 -10.70 8.61 24.22
N LEU A 34 -11.01 7.77 25.21
CA LEU A 34 -10.40 6.45 25.45
C LEU A 34 -8.87 6.50 25.58
N ILE A 35 -8.31 7.67 25.92
CA ILE A 35 -6.88 7.89 26.10
C ILE A 35 -6.61 8.14 27.59
N ASP A 36 -5.92 7.20 28.23
CA ASP A 36 -5.47 7.33 29.62
C ASP A 36 -4.01 7.78 29.67
N ARG A 37 -3.76 8.95 30.26
CA ARG A 37 -2.42 9.53 30.47
C ARG A 37 -1.95 9.45 31.93
N GLY A 38 -2.66 8.71 32.79
CA GLY A 38 -2.25 8.41 34.16
C GLY A 38 -2.65 9.46 35.20
N VAL A 39 -3.63 10.31 34.90
CA VAL A 39 -4.22 11.29 35.83
C VAL A 39 -5.72 11.05 35.94
N ASP A 40 -6.29 11.29 37.12
CA ASP A 40 -7.73 11.09 37.39
C ASP A 40 -8.59 12.15 36.68
N ASP A 41 -8.11 13.41 36.63
CA ASP A 41 -8.67 14.50 35.82
C ASP A 41 -7.61 14.97 34.82
N VAL A 42 -8.00 15.17 33.56
CA VAL A 42 -7.11 15.70 32.52
C VAL A 42 -6.59 17.10 32.90
N LEU A 43 -7.36 17.86 33.67
CA LEU A 43 -6.95 19.18 34.18
C LEU A 43 -5.81 19.13 35.21
N ASP A 44 -5.55 17.97 35.81
CA ASP A 44 -4.41 17.78 36.72
C ASP A 44 -3.08 17.61 35.97
N GLU A 45 -3.11 17.40 34.65
CA GLU A 45 -1.90 17.28 33.86
C GLU A 45 -1.21 18.64 33.71
N GLY A 46 0.04 18.73 34.17
CA GLY A 46 0.85 19.93 33.99
C GLY A 46 1.20 20.16 32.51
N PHE A 47 1.11 21.41 32.06
CA PHE A 47 1.61 21.80 30.72
C PHE A 47 3.15 21.78 30.69
N SER A 48 3.73 20.98 29.79
CA SER A 48 5.17 20.97 29.52
C SER A 48 5.48 21.89 28.32
N PRO A 49 6.08 23.07 28.52
CA PRO A 49 6.45 23.94 27.42
C PRO A 49 7.57 23.30 26.58
N PRO A 50 7.70 23.68 25.30
CA PRO A 50 8.76 23.16 24.46
C PRO A 50 10.14 23.51 25.06
N GLU A 51 11.05 22.53 25.04
CA GLU A 51 12.43 22.66 25.56
C GLU A 51 13.28 23.70 24.81
N ARG A 52 12.79 24.18 23.67
CA ARG A 52 13.50 25.05 22.74
C ARG A 52 12.53 26.09 22.17
N PRO A 53 12.96 27.35 21.99
CA PRO A 53 12.15 28.34 21.30
C PRO A 53 11.79 27.86 19.90
N ARG A 54 10.50 27.90 19.56
CA ARG A 54 10.01 27.58 18.20
C ARG A 54 9.72 28.88 17.45
N GLY A 55 10.29 29.01 16.25
CA GLY A 55 10.03 30.15 15.35
C GLY A 55 10.59 31.51 15.79
N SER A 56 10.92 31.72 17.06
CA SER A 56 11.42 33.02 17.54
C SER A 56 12.83 33.37 17.04
N LEU A 57 13.56 32.38 16.52
CA LEU A 57 14.87 32.55 15.88
C LEU A 57 14.77 32.48 14.34
N ALA A 58 13.57 32.36 13.78
CA ALA A 58 13.37 32.34 12.34
C ALA A 58 13.57 33.74 11.74
N TYR A 59 13.89 33.78 10.45
CA TYR A 59 13.98 35.02 9.69
C TYR A 59 12.63 35.74 9.65
N GLY A 60 12.64 37.07 9.76
CA GLY A 60 11.41 37.88 9.69
C GLY A 60 10.77 38.15 11.06
N THR A 61 11.48 37.88 12.15
CA THR A 61 11.01 38.20 13.51
C THR A 61 11.43 39.62 13.94
N THR A 62 12.43 40.21 13.29
CA THR A 62 12.88 41.58 13.55
C THR A 62 12.32 42.58 12.53
N ALA A 63 12.17 43.85 12.91
CA ALA A 63 11.67 44.90 12.02
C ALA A 63 12.56 45.09 10.77
N TYR A 64 13.88 44.89 10.91
CA TYR A 64 14.81 44.95 9.80
C TYR A 64 14.58 43.78 8.82
N GLU A 65 14.49 42.55 9.32
CA GLU A 65 14.24 41.37 8.48
C GLU A 65 12.88 41.42 7.81
N MET A 66 11.83 41.90 8.49
CA MET A 66 10.50 42.09 7.86
C MET A 66 10.50 43.16 6.76
N SER A 67 11.38 44.16 6.86
CA SER A 67 11.56 45.15 5.78
C SER A 67 12.29 44.59 4.57
N GLN A 68 13.01 43.49 4.79
CA GLN A 68 13.69 42.72 3.76
C GLN A 68 12.83 41.50 3.44
N HIS A 69 13.10 40.87 2.31
CA HIS A 69 12.49 39.59 1.99
C HIS A 69 13.52 38.50 2.24
N GLU A 70 13.02 37.33 2.59
CA GLU A 70 13.83 36.14 2.70
C GLU A 70 14.36 35.71 1.32
N THR A 71 15.60 35.26 1.26
CA THR A 71 16.19 34.72 0.02
C THR A 71 15.72 33.29 -0.24
N ILE A 72 15.80 32.83 -1.49
CA ILE A 72 15.45 31.44 -1.82
C ILE A 72 16.34 30.43 -1.06
N GLU A 73 17.62 30.76 -0.87
CA GLU A 73 18.56 29.93 -0.11
C GLU A 73 18.19 29.83 1.37
N GLN A 74 17.72 30.93 1.97
CA GLN A 74 17.24 30.93 3.36
C GLN A 74 16.00 30.05 3.54
N ARG A 75 15.11 30.01 2.54
CA ARG A 75 13.93 29.13 2.52
C ARG A 75 14.32 27.67 2.42
N ILE A 76 15.24 27.35 1.50
CA ILE A 76 15.72 25.97 1.29
C ILE A 76 16.34 25.43 2.58
N LEU A 77 17.05 26.25 3.37
CA LEU A 77 17.63 25.83 4.65
C LEU A 77 16.58 25.52 5.74
N GLN A 78 15.36 26.03 5.61
CA GLN A 78 14.27 25.78 6.54
C GLN A 78 13.38 24.61 6.10
N GLU A 79 13.43 24.24 4.83
CA GLU A 79 12.65 23.15 4.25
C GLU A 79 13.24 21.79 4.64
N GLU A 80 12.37 20.84 4.98
CA GLU A 80 12.72 19.43 5.11
C GLU A 80 12.34 18.73 3.79
N PRO A 81 13.28 18.05 3.10
CA PRO A 81 12.97 17.39 1.84
C PRO A 81 11.91 16.30 2.03
N ASP A 82 10.82 16.37 1.28
CA ASP A 82 9.80 15.32 1.27
C ASP A 82 10.35 14.08 0.53
N PRO A 83 10.60 12.95 1.23
CA PRO A 83 11.20 11.77 0.64
C PRO A 83 10.31 11.09 -0.41
N PHE A 84 9.03 11.42 -0.49
CA PHE A 84 8.10 10.88 -1.48
C PHE A 84 7.81 11.87 -2.62
N SER A 85 8.54 12.99 -2.66
CA SER A 85 8.48 13.95 -3.76
C SER A 85 9.61 13.73 -4.75
N ALA A 86 9.39 14.12 -6.02
CA ALA A 86 10.43 14.16 -7.04
C ALA A 86 11.66 15.01 -6.66
N TYR A 87 11.48 15.96 -5.74
CA TYR A 87 12.57 16.81 -5.26
C TYR A 87 13.37 16.19 -4.11
N GLY A 88 12.73 15.42 -3.22
CA GLY A 88 13.40 14.77 -2.09
C GLY A 88 13.95 13.38 -2.41
N ALA A 89 13.40 12.70 -3.43
CA ALA A 89 13.89 11.42 -3.94
C ALA A 89 13.83 11.36 -5.49
N PRO A 90 14.63 12.17 -6.22
CA PRO A 90 14.57 12.24 -7.69
C PRO A 90 14.86 10.91 -8.38
N ASP A 91 15.60 10.02 -7.71
CA ASP A 91 15.91 8.69 -8.24
C ASP A 91 15.01 7.58 -7.67
N ASP A 92 14.07 7.90 -6.78
CA ASP A 92 13.19 6.96 -6.07
C ASP A 92 11.86 7.61 -5.66
N GLU A 93 11.22 8.32 -6.59
CA GLU A 93 10.02 9.14 -6.31
C GLU A 93 8.86 8.34 -5.69
N SER A 94 8.86 7.02 -5.90
CA SER A 94 7.85 6.07 -5.42
C SER A 94 8.25 5.34 -4.13
N GLY A 95 9.49 5.51 -3.64
CA GLY A 95 10.04 4.69 -2.54
C GLY A 95 10.18 3.20 -2.88
N GLU A 96 10.01 2.85 -4.16
CA GLU A 96 10.00 1.49 -4.70
C GLU A 96 11.39 0.84 -4.66
N ARG A 97 12.48 1.63 -4.72
CA ARG A 97 13.83 1.09 -4.58
C ARG A 97 14.10 0.52 -3.19
N ALA A 98 13.29 0.88 -2.19
CA ALA A 98 13.29 0.25 -0.88
C ALA A 98 12.67 -1.16 -0.90
N ARG A 99 13.02 -1.99 -1.89
CA ARG A 99 12.90 -3.46 -1.91
C ARG A 99 11.67 -4.02 -1.18
N VAL A 100 10.48 -3.49 -1.45
CA VAL A 100 9.28 -4.27 -1.16
C VAL A 100 9.23 -5.27 -2.30
N ARG A 101 9.36 -6.56 -1.97
CA ARG A 101 9.13 -7.62 -2.94
C ARG A 101 7.67 -7.47 -3.38
N GLU A 102 7.43 -6.86 -4.54
CA GLU A 102 6.07 -6.62 -5.02
C GLU A 102 5.52 -7.92 -5.60
N ARG A 103 4.29 -8.24 -5.22
CA ARG A 103 3.56 -9.39 -5.73
C ARG A 103 2.90 -8.97 -7.05
N LEU A 104 3.24 -9.64 -8.16
CA LEU A 104 2.49 -9.55 -9.41
C LEU A 104 1.05 -9.96 -9.14
N GLY A 105 0.09 -9.14 -9.59
CA GLY A 105 -1.33 -9.31 -9.25
C GLY A 105 -1.74 -8.69 -7.89
N GLY A 106 -0.84 -8.00 -7.18
CA GLY A 106 -1.20 -7.27 -5.96
C GLY A 106 -1.49 -8.18 -4.75
N ILE A 107 -2.49 -7.82 -3.93
CA ILE A 107 -2.83 -8.53 -2.66
C ILE A 107 -3.72 -9.75 -2.93
N ASP A 108 -4.02 -10.04 -4.20
CA ASP A 108 -4.85 -11.19 -4.56
C ASP A 108 -4.23 -12.50 -4.01
N PRO A 109 -5.05 -13.47 -3.56
CA PRO A 109 -4.55 -14.70 -2.97
C PRO A 109 -3.54 -15.46 -3.87
N ASP A 110 -3.75 -15.37 -5.18
CA ASP A 110 -2.98 -15.98 -6.26
C ASP A 110 -1.85 -15.11 -6.81
N GLY A 111 -1.61 -13.92 -6.23
CA GLY A 111 -0.44 -13.15 -6.61
C GLY A 111 0.86 -13.93 -6.38
N ILE A 112 1.93 -13.58 -7.09
CA ILE A 112 3.23 -14.24 -6.95
C ILE A 112 4.34 -13.21 -7.07
N TYR A 113 5.48 -13.46 -6.45
CA TYR A 113 6.62 -12.57 -6.62
C TYR A 113 7.24 -12.75 -8.00
N ALA A 114 7.77 -11.69 -8.59
CA ALA A 114 8.32 -11.75 -9.95
C ALA A 114 9.47 -12.75 -10.10
N ASP A 115 10.25 -12.99 -9.04
CA ASP A 115 11.32 -13.99 -8.99
C ASP A 115 10.81 -15.43 -8.78
N GLU A 116 9.54 -15.58 -8.40
CA GLU A 116 8.86 -16.87 -8.23
C GLU A 116 7.87 -17.16 -9.37
N ASP A 117 7.77 -16.27 -10.35
CA ASP A 117 6.98 -16.49 -11.56
C ASP A 117 7.59 -17.59 -12.42
N PHE A 118 6.71 -18.32 -13.09
CA PHE A 118 7.12 -19.40 -13.97
C PHE A 118 7.71 -18.83 -15.25
N GLU A 119 9.04 -18.75 -15.31
CA GLU A 119 9.79 -18.37 -16.51
C GLU A 119 9.87 -19.49 -17.57
N GLY A 120 9.17 -20.61 -17.38
CA GLY A 120 9.32 -21.78 -18.25
C GLY A 120 8.74 -21.60 -19.65
N GLN A 121 9.37 -22.24 -20.63
CA GLN A 121 9.00 -22.16 -22.03
C GLN A 121 7.65 -22.88 -22.28
N ALA A 122 6.66 -22.17 -22.80
CA ALA A 122 5.38 -22.76 -23.21
C ALA A 122 5.43 -23.56 -24.54
N GLY A 123 6.62 -23.98 -25.01
CA GLY A 123 6.82 -24.59 -26.33
C GLY A 123 6.50 -23.65 -27.50
N ARG A 124 7.05 -23.91 -28.69
CA ARG A 124 6.71 -23.15 -29.93
C ARG A 124 5.79 -23.94 -30.87
N VAL A 125 5.69 -25.24 -30.64
CA VAL A 125 4.94 -26.16 -31.48
C VAL A 125 3.81 -26.73 -30.64
N ARG A 126 2.59 -26.61 -31.14
CA ARG A 126 1.40 -27.19 -30.52
C ARG A 126 1.48 -28.72 -30.58
N SER A 127 0.92 -29.42 -29.58
CA SER A 127 0.70 -30.88 -29.67
C SER A 127 -0.57 -31.21 -30.48
N GLY A 128 -0.55 -32.32 -31.20
CA GLY A 128 -1.71 -32.89 -31.89
C GLY A 128 -2.48 -33.88 -31.03
N ARG A 129 -3.16 -34.83 -31.68
CA ARG A 129 -3.95 -35.87 -31.02
C ARG A 129 -3.03 -36.91 -30.37
N LEU A 130 -3.15 -37.09 -29.05
CA LEU A 130 -2.40 -38.11 -28.30
C LEU A 130 -3.16 -39.44 -28.29
N VAL A 131 -2.52 -40.52 -28.72
CA VAL A 131 -3.06 -41.89 -28.69
C VAL A 131 -2.17 -42.73 -27.79
N ALA A 132 -2.77 -43.59 -26.97
CA ALA A 132 -2.01 -44.56 -26.18
C ALA A 132 -1.10 -45.38 -27.11
N ARG A 133 0.20 -45.46 -26.80
CA ARG A 133 1.10 -46.28 -27.60
C ARG A 133 0.76 -47.76 -27.35
N ASP A 134 0.45 -48.50 -28.41
CA ASP A 134 0.23 -49.96 -28.38
C ASP A 134 1.55 -50.76 -28.20
N GLU A 135 2.65 -50.07 -27.92
CA GLU A 135 3.93 -50.72 -27.75
C GLU A 135 4.08 -51.11 -26.27
N PHE A 136 3.96 -52.42 -26.01
CA PHE A 136 4.25 -53.07 -24.74
C PHE A 136 5.64 -52.67 -24.23
N GLY A 137 5.71 -51.57 -23.48
CA GLY A 137 6.93 -51.03 -22.90
C GLY A 137 7.44 -51.91 -21.75
N ASN A 138 8.77 -52.00 -21.66
CA ASN A 138 9.51 -52.75 -20.65
C ASN A 138 8.90 -52.65 -19.24
N LEU A 139 8.75 -53.80 -18.58
CA LEU A 139 8.23 -54.02 -17.22
C LEU A 139 8.95 -53.29 -16.07
N ARG A 140 9.84 -52.32 -16.35
CA ARG A 140 10.60 -51.56 -15.34
C ARG A 140 9.92 -50.27 -14.89
N PHE A 141 8.87 -49.80 -15.56
CA PHE A 141 8.09 -48.63 -15.17
C PHE A 141 6.60 -48.98 -15.23
N THR A 142 6.06 -49.50 -14.12
CA THR A 142 4.67 -50.04 -14.07
C THR A 142 3.62 -48.99 -13.69
N THR A 143 4.03 -47.74 -13.43
CA THR A 143 3.16 -46.64 -12.99
C THR A 143 2.97 -45.52 -14.02
N ASP A 144 3.74 -45.52 -15.11
CA ASP A 144 3.75 -44.40 -16.04
C ASP A 144 2.94 -44.74 -17.30
N VAL A 145 2.07 -43.80 -17.71
CA VAL A 145 1.22 -43.94 -18.89
C VAL A 145 1.80 -43.11 -20.03
N TYR A 146 2.12 -43.76 -21.14
CA TYR A 146 2.67 -43.11 -22.32
C TYR A 146 1.64 -42.95 -23.43
N ALA A 147 1.63 -41.78 -24.07
CA ALA A 147 0.86 -41.51 -25.28
C ALA A 147 1.79 -40.93 -26.37
N GLY A 148 1.50 -41.24 -27.63
CA GLY A 148 2.19 -40.70 -28.78
C GLY A 148 1.31 -39.70 -29.52
N ASP A 149 1.91 -38.60 -29.97
CA ASP A 149 1.26 -37.62 -30.82
C ASP A 149 1.16 -38.16 -32.27
N VAL A 150 -0.06 -38.26 -32.80
CA VAL A 150 -0.33 -38.70 -34.19
C VAL A 150 -0.65 -37.53 -35.13
N GLY A 151 -0.43 -36.30 -34.70
CA GLY A 151 -0.65 -35.08 -35.46
C GLY A 151 -2.04 -34.48 -35.30
N ILE A 152 -2.25 -33.36 -36.00
CA ILE A 152 -3.46 -32.54 -35.93
C ILE A 152 -4.64 -33.28 -36.60
N ASP A 153 -5.73 -33.50 -35.88
CA ASP A 153 -6.96 -34.01 -36.49
C ASP A 153 -7.64 -32.89 -37.28
N GLY A 154 -7.89 -33.10 -38.57
CA GLY A 154 -8.14 -32.06 -39.58
C GLY A 154 -9.45 -31.27 -39.48
N GLY A 155 -10.08 -31.20 -38.31
CA GLY A 155 -11.39 -30.57 -38.09
C GLY A 155 -11.42 -29.69 -36.86
N ALA A 156 -10.63 -28.59 -36.87
CA ALA A 156 -10.48 -27.63 -35.77
C ALA A 156 -10.00 -28.25 -34.44
N ALA A 157 -8.89 -27.73 -33.91
CA ALA A 157 -8.41 -28.14 -32.59
C ALA A 157 -9.47 -27.78 -31.54
N SER A 158 -9.70 -28.66 -30.57
CA SER A 158 -10.44 -28.26 -29.37
C SER A 158 -9.65 -27.17 -28.62
N ALA A 159 -10.32 -26.39 -27.76
CA ALA A 159 -9.64 -25.38 -26.95
C ALA A 159 -8.55 -26.00 -26.06
N GLU A 160 -8.77 -27.23 -25.60
CA GLU A 160 -7.83 -28.00 -24.79
C GLU A 160 -6.60 -28.44 -25.61
N GLU A 161 -6.81 -28.91 -26.86
CA GLU A 161 -5.73 -29.27 -27.77
C GLU A 161 -4.92 -28.05 -28.23
N ALA A 162 -5.56 -26.90 -28.39
CA ALA A 162 -4.88 -25.65 -28.75
C ALA A 162 -4.01 -25.08 -27.62
N ALA A 163 -4.30 -25.43 -26.36
CA ALA A 163 -3.54 -24.97 -25.21
C ALA A 163 -2.23 -25.74 -25.00
N MET A 164 -2.17 -27.01 -25.44
CA MET A 164 -1.02 -27.89 -25.20
C MET A 164 0.09 -27.72 -26.23
N HIS A 165 1.33 -27.59 -25.75
CA HIS A 165 2.53 -27.37 -26.56
C HIS A 165 3.65 -28.31 -26.17
N ILE A 166 4.51 -28.63 -27.14
CA ILE A 166 5.66 -29.49 -26.97
C ILE A 166 6.85 -28.63 -26.54
N ILE A 167 7.46 -29.02 -25.42
CA ILE A 167 8.71 -28.44 -24.91
C ILE A 167 9.82 -29.38 -25.34
N ASP A 168 10.74 -28.86 -26.16
CA ASP A 168 11.95 -29.59 -26.52
C ASP A 168 12.89 -29.55 -25.32
N VAL A 169 13.04 -30.68 -24.62
CA VAL A 169 14.05 -30.84 -23.58
C VAL A 169 15.40 -30.96 -24.24
N THR A 170 16.29 -30.02 -23.95
CA THR A 170 17.68 -30.06 -24.43
C THR A 170 18.47 -31.11 -23.64
N GLU A 171 19.57 -31.63 -24.22
CA GLU A 171 20.41 -32.63 -23.53
C GLU A 171 20.96 -32.12 -22.18
N ASP A 172 21.10 -30.81 -22.01
CA ASP A 172 21.52 -30.15 -20.77
C ASP A 172 20.44 -30.18 -19.66
N GLU A 173 19.16 -30.35 -20.00
CA GLU A 173 18.03 -30.40 -19.06
C GLU A 173 17.64 -31.83 -18.65
N LEU A 174 18.25 -32.84 -19.29
CA LEU A 174 18.03 -34.26 -19.03
C LEU A 174 19.09 -34.90 -18.10
N ALA A 175 20.07 -34.10 -17.63
CA ALA A 175 21.16 -34.52 -16.74
C ALA A 175 20.83 -34.32 -15.25
#